data_AF-A0A2V8VP69-F1
#
_entry.id   AF-A0A2V8VP69-F1
#
_cell.length_a   1.000
_cell.length_b   1.000
_cell.length_c   1.000
_cell.angle_alpha   90.00
_cell.angle_beta   90.00
_cell.angle_gamma   90.00
#
_symmetry.space_group_name_H-M   'P 1'
#
loop_
_entity.id
_entity.type
_entity.pdbx_description
1 polymer ?
#
loop_
_entity_poly.entity_id
_entity_poly.type
_entity_poly.pdbx_seq_one_letter_code
_entity_poly.pdbx_strand_id
1 'polypeptide(L)' 'DFMHYTGAAGQQQLQHESGIGAQILSDLGLHTIRLLTNHPRKIVALEGFGIEIVEQVPVTPAGVETGD' A
#
# COMPACT_ATOMS: atom_id res chain seq x y z
N ASP A 1 -1.72 18.25 15.14
CA ASP A 1 -1.34 16.92 15.63
C ASP A 1 -2.02 15.90 14.75
N PHE A 2 -1.32 15.41 13.73
CA PHE A 2 -1.91 14.79 12.53
C PHE A 2 -1.81 13.26 12.69
N MET A 3 -2.95 12.63 12.98
CA MET A 3 -3.20 11.18 13.00
C MET A 3 -2.25 10.32 13.85
N HIS A 4 -2.56 10.17 15.13
CA HIS A 4 -1.99 9.14 16.00
C HIS A 4 -2.55 7.74 15.65
N TYR A 5 -1.97 7.09 14.64
CA TYR A 5 -2.16 5.65 14.38
C TYR A 5 -1.29 4.76 15.27
N THR A 6 -0.76 5.29 16.38
CA THR A 6 0.12 4.57 17.31
C THR A 6 -0.72 3.77 18.31
N GLY A 7 -1.44 2.77 17.82
CA GLY A 7 -2.24 1.87 18.66
C GLY A 7 -2.92 0.77 17.86
N ALA A 8 -3.34 -0.30 18.53
CA ALA A 8 -4.00 -1.44 17.88
C ALA A 8 -5.21 -1.02 17.04
N ALA A 9 -6.00 -0.04 17.50
CA ALA A 9 -7.13 0.51 16.74
C ALA A 9 -6.68 1.19 15.43
N GLY A 10 -5.56 1.91 15.44
CA GLY A 10 -4.97 2.50 14.24
C GLY A 10 -4.47 1.45 13.25
N GLN A 11 -3.88 0.36 13.77
CA GLN A 11 -3.48 -0.78 12.94
C GLN A 11 -4.68 -1.52 12.32
N GLN A 12 -5.79 -1.63 13.05
CA GLN A 12 -7.03 -2.21 12.53
C GLN A 12 -7.65 -1.34 11.43
N GLN A 13 -7.66 -0.02 11.62
CA GLN A 13 -8.16 0.93 10.61
C GLN A 13 -7.35 0.85 9.31
N LEU A 14 -6.01 0.82 9.40
CA LEU A 14 -5.13 0.66 8.24
C LEU A 14 -5.32 -0.67 7.50
N GLN A 15 -5.68 -1.74 8.22
CA GLN A 15 -5.98 -3.03 7.62
C GLN A 15 -7.32 -3.00 6.88
N HIS A 16 -8.34 -2.34 7.44
CA HIS A 16 -9.65 -2.17 6.80
C HIS A 16 -9.53 -1.41 5.48
N GLU A 17 -8.81 -0.28 5.47
CA GLU A 17 -8.59 0.53 4.27
C GLU A 17 -7.82 -0.25 3.19
N SER A 18 -6.83 -1.06 3.60
CA SER A 18 -6.10 -1.95 2.68
C SER A 18 -6.98 -3.04 2.07
N GLY A 19 -8.03 -3.49 2.78
CA GLY A 19 -9.00 -4.47 2.30
C GLY A 19 -9.88 -3.95 1.16
N ILE A 20 -10.35 -2.71 1.28
CA ILE A 20 -11.12 -2.04 0.21
C ILE A 20 -10.25 -1.87 -1.04
N GLY A 21 -8.99 -1.43 -0.88
CA GLY A 21 -8.05 -1.32 -1.99
C GLY A 21 -7.81 -2.67 -2.68
N ALA A 22 -7.64 -3.75 -1.91
CA ALA A 22 -7.46 -5.10 -2.45
C ALA A 22 -8.70 -5.57 -3.23
N GLN A 23 -9.91 -5.28 -2.75
CA GLN A 23 -11.15 -5.62 -3.46
C GLN A 23 -11.25 -4.89 -4.80
N ILE A 24 -10.98 -3.58 -4.84
CA ILE A 24 -11.00 -2.78 -6.07
C ILE A 24 -10.02 -3.36 -7.11
N LEU A 25 -8.78 -3.66 -6.69
CA LEU A 25 -7.77 -4.22 -7.59
C LEU A 25 -8.19 -5.61 -8.12
N SER A 26 -8.81 -6.43 -7.27
CA SER A 26 -9.33 -7.75 -7.66
C SER A 26 -10.48 -7.64 -8.67
N ASP A 27 -11.42 -6.71 -8.43
CA ASP A 27 -12.54 -6.42 -9.33
C ASP A 27 -12.06 -5.90 -10.70
N LEU A 28 -10.91 -5.23 -10.75
CA LEU A 28 -10.23 -4.83 -11.98
C LEU A 28 -9.47 -5.97 -12.69
N GLY A 29 -9.46 -7.18 -12.11
CA GLY A 29 -8.82 -8.36 -12.68
C GLY A 29 -7.30 -8.42 -12.51
N LEU A 30 -6.75 -7.69 -11.54
CA LEU A 30 -5.32 -7.75 -11.24
C LEU A 30 -5.00 -8.99 -10.39
N HIS A 31 -3.89 -9.64 -10.75
CA HIS A 31 -3.36 -10.80 -10.01
C HIS A 31 -1.93 -10.58 -9.53
N THR A 32 -1.20 -9.65 -10.15
CA THR A 32 0.17 -9.28 -9.77
C THR A 32 0.34 -7.77 -9.87
N ILE A 33 1.05 -7.16 -8.90
CA ILE A 33 1.32 -5.72 -8.88
C ILE A 33 2.76 -5.40 -8.50
N ARG A 34 3.24 -4.26 -9.00
CA ARG A 34 4.44 -3.58 -8.47
C ARG A 34 3.97 -2.49 -7.52
N LEU A 35 4.21 -2.66 -6.22
CA LEU A 35 3.74 -1.74 -5.20
C LEU A 35 4.69 -0.55 -5.08
N LEU A 36 4.19 0.65 -5.35
CA LEU A 36 4.93 1.89 -5.12
C LEU A 36 4.83 2.27 -3.63
N THR A 37 5.92 2.16 -2.87
CA THR A 37 5.92 2.46 -1.42
C THR A 37 7.29 2.85 -0.88
N ASN A 38 7.33 3.83 0.02
CA ASN A 38 8.51 4.18 0.82
C ASN A 38 8.53 3.47 2.20
N HIS A 39 7.47 2.75 2.54
CA HIS A 39 7.30 2.05 3.80
C HIS A 39 6.92 0.59 3.54
N PRO A 40 7.91 -0.28 3.27
CA PRO A 40 7.65 -1.68 2.97
C PRO A 40 7.06 -2.37 4.20
N ARG A 41 5.89 -2.96 4.03
CA ARG A 41 5.19 -3.73 5.06
C ARG A 41 4.41 -4.86 4.42
N LYS A 42 4.21 -5.96 5.13
CA LYS A 42 3.37 -7.06 4.64
C LYS A 42 1.91 -6.58 4.57
N ILE A 43 1.28 -6.71 3.40
CA ILE A 43 -0.13 -6.36 3.18
C ILE A 43 -0.93 -7.65 3.00
N VAL A 44 -1.34 -8.26 4.12
CA VAL A 44 -2.06 -9.54 4.14
C VAL A 44 -3.38 -9.49 3.37
N ALA A 45 -4.02 -8.31 3.31
CA ALA A 45 -5.26 -8.13 2.57
C ALA A 45 -5.12 -8.52 1.09
N LEU A 46 -4.04 -8.12 0.40
CA LEU A 46 -3.85 -8.40 -1.04
C LEU A 46 -3.73 -9.90 -1.33
N GLU A 47 -3.00 -10.64 -0.47
CA GLU A 47 -2.88 -12.10 -0.57
C GLU A 47 -4.27 -12.78 -0.49
N GLY A 48 -5.15 -12.30 0.38
CA GLY A 48 -6.52 -12.81 0.54
C GLY A 48 -7.43 -12.59 -0.68
N PHE A 49 -7.10 -11.63 -1.55
CA PHE A 49 -7.80 -11.35 -2.80
C PHE A 49 -7.10 -11.94 -4.03
N GLY A 50 -6.08 -12.78 -3.83
CA GLY A 50 -5.33 -13.41 -4.93
C GLY A 50 -4.41 -12.44 -5.69
N ILE A 51 -3.97 -11.36 -5.03
CA ILE A 51 -3.07 -10.37 -5.61
C ILE A 51 -1.67 -10.54 -5.00
N GLU A 52 -0.71 -10.86 -5.85
CA GLU A 52 0.70 -11.00 -5.49
C GLU A 52 1.46 -9.68 -5.71
N ILE A 53 2.24 -9.26 -4.70
CA ILE A 53 3.20 -8.16 -4.87
C ILE A 53 4.49 -8.76 -5.44
N VAL A 54 4.74 -8.53 -6.72
CA VAL A 54 5.95 -9.05 -7.41
C VAL A 54 7.16 -8.14 -7.23
N GLU A 55 6.95 -6.87 -6.87
CA GLU A 55 8.02 -5.90 -6.64
C GLU A 55 7.52 -4.77 -5.73
N GLN A 56 8.42 -4.21 -4.90
CA GLN A 56 8.18 -2.97 -4.17
C GLN A 56 9.15 -1.90 -4.65
N VAL A 57 8.62 -0.80 -5.17
CA VAL A 57 9.39 0.28 -5.78
C VAL A 57 9.27 1.54 -4.92
N PRO A 58 10.38 2.11 -4.43
CA PRO A 58 10.36 3.39 -3.73
C PRO A 58 9.79 4.50 -4.60
N VAL A 59 9.07 5.43 -3.97
CA VAL A 59 8.50 6.59 -4.65
C VAL A 59 9.40 7.78 -4.39
N THR A 60 10.14 8.21 -5.40
CA THR A 60 10.84 9.49 -5.36
C THR A 60 9.81 10.61 -5.47
N PRO A 61 9.88 11.69 -4.67
CA PRO A 61 9.06 12.86 -4.92
C PRO A 61 9.35 13.38 -6.33
N ALA A 62 8.33 13.36 -7.19
CA ALA A 62 8.45 13.93 -8.52
C ALA A 62 8.72 15.44 -8.39
N GLY A 63 9.90 15.89 -8.83
CA GLY A 63 10.20 17.32 -8.99
C GLY A 63 11.31 17.92 -8.12
N VAL A 64 12.17 17.15 -7.46
CA VAL A 64 13.50 17.70 -7.11
C VAL A 64 14.41 17.59 -8.33
N GLU A 65 14.20 18.51 -9.27
CA GLU A 65 15.31 19.00 -10.07
C GLU A 65 16.27 19.65 -9.07
N THR A 66 17.23 18.89 -8.54
CA THR A 66 18.39 19.47 -7.88
C THR A 66 19.19 20.19 -8.97
N GLY A 67 18.72 21.38 -9.34
CA GLY A 67 19.51 22.37 -10.03
C GLY A 67 20.45 22.98 -9.01
N ASP A 68 21.73 22.65 -9.16
CA ASP A 68 22.91 23.13 -8.41
C ASP A 68 23.03 22.65 -6.95
#